data_AF-A0AAW1PYU4-F1
#
_entry.id   AF-A0AAW1PYU4-F1
#
_cell.length_a   1.000
_cell.length_b   1.000
_cell.length_c   1.000
_cell.angle_alpha   90.00
_cell.angle_beta   90.00
_cell.angle_gamma   90.00
#
_symmetry.space_group_name_H-M   'P 1'
#
loop_
_entity.id
_entity.type
_entity.pdbx_description
1 polymer ?
#
loop_
_entity_poly.entity_id
_entity_poly.type
_entity_poly.pdbx_seq_one_letter_code
_entity_poly.pdbx_strand_id
1 'polypeptide(L)'
;MQGPLAPEQAPSDPLQAHPLQPSSPSPLPGVWEAPQVRRNLDVPSGAEGLRLLATQGAWRAVLDRLKDYRATEGEELLSNAAFFILALTKLRMYGAAADELSRLGSLDAPEFFQETPHGLVSRVPFVLRWLQAELPGRLGKPTETLDRLYRLLAFCQQHLQEDSMLQRMQSMHIVRQLTSLAGPSLPSPASAYNLHGVSSMTDVAMQGLHSDAMDMGMAAYRTLWTRRQQMVVFSLLNHHLRAKDYFVTMRAKGLTLFAQTDYAGALREFDAVLRVRPADSVAANNKAVCQMYACNLLGGIQSLEGSLKSLPLEHLRETLLSNLSSMYELSSSNTASESKRRLSAWVSRCAPDDFDFDSKIR
;
A
#
# COMPACT_ATOMS: atom_id res chain seq x y z
N MET A 1 -67.65 36.72 7.81
CA MET A 1 -67.83 36.75 6.35
C MET A 1 -66.47 36.85 5.70
N GLN A 2 -66.03 35.76 5.07
CA GLN A 2 -64.80 35.67 4.29
C GLN A 2 -65.04 36.36 2.93
N GLY A 3 -64.20 37.32 2.56
CA GLY A 3 -64.12 37.89 1.20
C GLY A 3 -63.02 37.19 0.38
N PRO A 4 -63.11 37.17 -0.96
CA PRO A 4 -62.61 36.07 -1.78
C PRO A 4 -61.11 36.14 -2.13
N LEU A 5 -60.55 34.95 -2.31
CA LEU A 5 -59.17 34.63 -2.72
C LEU A 5 -58.80 35.27 -4.07
N ALA A 6 -57.64 35.93 -4.13
CA ALA A 6 -57.01 36.36 -5.37
C ALA A 6 -56.43 35.16 -6.15
N PRO A 7 -56.45 35.17 -7.50
CA PRO A 7 -56.05 34.02 -8.29
C PRO A 7 -54.52 33.84 -8.31
N GLU A 8 -54.13 32.59 -8.11
CA GLU A 8 -52.78 32.05 -8.15
C GLU A 8 -52.16 32.23 -9.56
N GLN A 9 -51.07 32.99 -9.67
CA GLN A 9 -50.32 33.12 -10.93
C GLN A 9 -49.60 31.81 -11.21
N ALA A 10 -49.94 31.17 -12.34
CA ALA A 10 -49.30 29.95 -12.82
C ALA A 10 -47.80 30.19 -13.10
N PRO A 11 -46.91 29.26 -12.75
CA PRO A 11 -45.49 29.37 -13.07
C PRO A 11 -45.27 29.26 -14.58
N SER A 12 -44.51 30.20 -15.14
CA SER A 12 -44.13 30.26 -16.55
C SER A 12 -43.31 29.02 -16.98
N ASP A 13 -43.71 28.42 -18.11
CA ASP A 13 -43.11 27.25 -18.75
C ASP A 13 -41.59 27.40 -18.98
N PRO A 14 -40.74 26.45 -18.50
CA PRO A 14 -39.28 26.54 -18.63
C PRO A 14 -38.73 26.11 -20.01
N LEU A 15 -39.57 26.05 -21.06
CA LEU A 15 -39.21 25.46 -22.36
C LEU A 15 -39.14 26.43 -23.56
N GLN A 16 -39.06 27.74 -23.34
CA GLN A 16 -38.69 28.66 -24.41
C GLN A 16 -37.17 28.67 -24.62
N ALA A 17 -36.66 27.66 -25.31
CA ALA A 17 -35.27 27.62 -25.79
C ALA A 17 -35.07 28.68 -26.88
N HIS A 18 -34.31 29.74 -26.58
CA HIS A 18 -33.79 30.64 -27.60
C HIS A 18 -32.83 29.87 -28.53
N PRO A 19 -32.92 30.02 -29.87
CA PRO A 19 -32.00 29.36 -30.79
C PRO A 19 -30.57 29.84 -30.52
N LEU A 20 -29.67 28.91 -30.16
CA LEU A 20 -28.24 29.19 -30.01
C LEU A 20 -27.69 29.61 -31.38
N GLN A 21 -27.39 30.90 -31.55
CA GLN A 21 -26.58 31.35 -32.69
C GLN A 21 -25.20 30.68 -32.58
N PRO A 22 -24.64 30.14 -33.68
CA PRO A 22 -23.31 29.56 -33.66
C PRO A 22 -22.30 30.68 -33.38
N SER A 23 -21.76 30.70 -32.16
CA SER A 23 -20.64 31.56 -31.81
C SER A 23 -19.46 31.22 -32.72
N SER A 24 -18.89 32.24 -33.35
CA SER A 24 -17.66 32.12 -34.15
C SER A 24 -16.59 31.37 -33.35
N PRO A 25 -15.86 30.41 -33.95
CA PRO A 25 -14.89 29.60 -33.22
C PRO A 25 -13.82 30.52 -32.62
N SER A 26 -13.67 30.46 -31.29
CA SER A 26 -12.58 31.15 -30.59
C SER A 26 -11.25 30.74 -31.23
N PRO A 27 -10.33 31.68 -31.50
CA PRO A 27 -9.02 31.32 -32.05
C PRO A 27 -8.36 30.32 -31.10
N LEU A 28 -7.77 29.27 -31.68
CA LEU A 28 -7.04 28.28 -30.89
C LEU A 28 -5.97 29.00 -30.05
N PRO A 29 -5.80 28.64 -28.77
CA PRO A 29 -4.77 29.23 -27.94
C PRO A 29 -3.39 29.09 -28.60
N GLY A 30 -2.50 30.05 -28.33
CA GLY A 30 -1.18 30.15 -28.98
C GLY A 30 -0.31 28.90 -28.87
N VAL A 31 0.75 28.86 -29.67
CA VAL A 31 1.72 27.76 -29.70
C VAL A 31 2.27 27.52 -28.29
N TRP A 32 2.23 26.26 -27.85
CA TRP A 32 2.78 25.85 -26.56
C TRP A 32 4.31 25.94 -26.60
N GLU A 33 4.87 27.01 -26.04
CA GLU A 33 6.31 27.12 -25.86
C GLU A 33 6.76 26.26 -24.67
N ALA A 34 7.67 25.33 -24.94
CA ALA A 34 8.23 24.50 -23.89
C ALA A 34 9.10 25.36 -22.97
N PRO A 35 8.90 25.31 -21.63
CA PRO A 35 9.78 26.02 -20.71
C PRO A 35 11.22 25.52 -20.87
N GLN A 36 12.19 26.43 -20.77
CA GLN A 36 13.61 26.07 -20.79
C GLN A 36 14.00 25.34 -19.50
N VAL A 37 13.65 24.06 -19.40
CA VAL A 37 14.05 23.19 -18.30
C VAL A 37 15.50 22.77 -18.54
N ARG A 38 16.42 23.24 -17.69
CA ARG A 38 17.83 22.78 -17.71
C ARG A 38 17.87 21.30 -17.31
N ARG A 39 18.08 20.41 -18.29
CA ARG A 39 18.13 18.95 -18.09
C ARG A 39 19.52 18.43 -17.67
N ASN A 40 20.54 19.29 -17.69
CA ASN A 40 21.93 18.97 -17.35
C ASN A 40 22.48 20.09 -16.46
N LEU A 41 22.13 20.07 -15.18
CA LEU A 41 22.77 20.93 -14.18
C LEU A 41 24.14 20.34 -13.82
N ASP A 42 25.06 21.16 -13.30
CA ASP A 42 26.28 20.66 -12.65
C ASP A 42 25.87 19.88 -11.40
N VAL A 43 25.67 18.58 -11.58
CA VAL A 43 25.21 17.69 -10.52
C VAL A 43 26.44 17.13 -9.77
N PRO A 44 26.46 17.19 -8.43
CA PRO A 44 27.56 16.66 -7.61
C PRO A 44 27.94 15.22 -7.99
N SER A 45 29.21 14.85 -7.80
CA SER A 45 29.65 13.45 -7.89
C SER A 45 29.08 12.59 -6.77
N GLY A 46 28.94 11.28 -7.02
CA GLY A 46 28.47 10.31 -6.03
C GLY A 46 26.95 10.15 -5.96
N ALA A 47 26.49 9.53 -4.86
CA ALA A 47 25.10 9.08 -4.69
C ALA A 47 24.07 10.22 -4.70
N GLU A 48 24.40 11.38 -4.13
CA GLU A 48 23.51 12.55 -4.11
C GLU A 48 23.21 13.04 -5.54
N GLY A 49 24.23 13.05 -6.39
CA GLY A 49 24.05 13.44 -7.78
C GLY A 49 23.18 12.46 -8.58
N LEU A 50 23.35 11.15 -8.32
CA LEU A 50 22.50 10.14 -8.93
C LEU A 50 21.03 10.28 -8.50
N ARG A 51 20.78 10.61 -7.22
CA ARG A 51 19.44 10.94 -6.71
C ARG A 51 18.84 12.13 -7.45
N LEU A 52 19.60 13.22 -7.60
CA LEU A 52 19.11 14.42 -8.26
C LEU A 52 18.77 14.18 -9.75
N LEU A 53 19.61 13.44 -10.47
CA LEU A 53 19.32 13.07 -11.86
C LEU A 53 18.08 12.18 -11.96
N ALA A 54 17.91 11.23 -11.02
CA ALA A 54 16.74 10.35 -10.97
C ALA A 54 15.44 11.12 -10.68
N THR A 55 15.45 12.07 -9.74
CA THR A 55 14.27 12.90 -9.41
C THR A 55 13.89 13.85 -10.54
N GLN A 56 14.86 14.31 -11.33
CA GLN A 56 14.65 15.08 -12.56
C GLN A 56 14.17 14.21 -13.75
N GLY A 57 14.19 12.88 -13.61
CA GLY A 57 13.87 11.95 -14.70
C GLY A 57 14.93 11.86 -15.79
N ALA A 58 16.17 12.31 -15.53
CA ALA A 58 17.30 12.28 -16.45
C ALA A 58 17.96 10.88 -16.51
N TRP A 59 17.17 9.85 -16.80
CA TRP A 59 17.60 8.44 -16.73
C TRP A 59 18.76 8.07 -17.65
N ARG A 60 18.88 8.73 -18.81
CA ARG A 60 20.03 8.53 -19.72
C ARG A 60 21.33 9.03 -19.09
N ALA A 61 21.31 10.21 -18.47
CA ALA A 61 22.48 10.76 -17.77
C ALA A 61 22.88 9.86 -16.58
N VAL A 62 21.92 9.23 -15.89
CA VAL A 62 22.20 8.21 -14.87
C VAL A 62 22.96 7.03 -15.46
N LEU A 63 22.52 6.49 -16.60
CA LEU A 63 23.22 5.39 -17.28
C LEU A 63 24.62 5.79 -17.76
N ASP A 64 24.75 6.97 -18.37
CA ASP A 64 26.04 7.47 -18.87
C ASP A 64 27.05 7.63 -17.73
N ARG A 65 26.60 8.10 -16.56
CA ARG A 65 27.44 8.24 -15.37
C ARG A 65 27.84 6.90 -14.76
N LEU A 66 26.95 5.91 -14.84
CA LEU A 66 27.12 4.60 -14.26
C LEU A 66 27.62 3.55 -15.26
N LYS A 67 28.04 3.91 -16.48
CA LYS A 67 28.50 2.94 -17.49
C LYS A 67 29.54 1.92 -16.99
N ASP A 68 30.42 2.37 -16.09
CA ASP A 68 31.52 1.59 -15.52
C ASP A 68 31.31 1.26 -14.03
N TYR A 69 30.07 1.37 -13.51
CA TYR A 69 29.79 1.14 -12.08
C TYR A 69 30.18 -0.27 -11.60
N ARG A 70 30.34 -1.22 -12.53
CA ARG A 70 30.79 -2.58 -12.23
C ARG A 70 32.23 -2.64 -11.72
N ALA A 71 33.04 -1.62 -12.02
CA ALA A 71 34.37 -1.46 -11.44
C ALA A 71 34.32 -0.89 -10.02
N THR A 72 33.15 -0.45 -9.55
CA THR A 72 32.96 0.01 -8.17
C THR A 72 32.89 -1.19 -7.24
N GLU A 73 33.82 -1.28 -6.30
CA GLU A 73 33.82 -2.28 -5.23
C GLU A 73 33.25 -1.69 -3.92
N GLY A 74 32.82 -2.56 -3.00
CA GLY A 74 32.46 -2.14 -1.64
C GLY A 74 31.02 -1.64 -1.46
N GLU A 75 30.84 -0.61 -0.63
CA GLU A 75 29.55 -0.12 -0.13
C GLU A 75 28.65 0.53 -1.18
N GLU A 76 29.24 1.10 -2.22
CA GLU A 76 28.51 1.83 -3.26
C GLU A 76 27.99 0.92 -4.38
N LEU A 77 28.50 -0.30 -4.52
CA LEU A 77 28.16 -1.22 -5.61
C LEU A 77 26.65 -1.46 -5.71
N LEU A 78 26.00 -1.81 -4.60
CA LEU A 78 24.56 -2.10 -4.57
C LEU A 78 23.71 -0.85 -4.81
N SER A 79 24.15 0.30 -4.30
CA SER A 79 23.48 1.59 -4.51
C SER A 79 23.56 2.04 -5.96
N ASN A 80 24.72 1.88 -6.59
CA ASN A 80 24.94 2.20 -8.01
C ASN A 80 24.19 1.21 -8.91
N ALA A 81 24.21 -0.09 -8.59
CA ALA A 81 23.43 -1.10 -9.28
C ALA A 81 21.92 -0.77 -9.21
N ALA A 82 21.43 -0.34 -8.04
CA ALA A 82 20.05 0.08 -7.86
C ALA A 82 19.66 1.23 -8.80
N PHE A 83 20.47 2.28 -8.89
CA PHE A 83 20.22 3.38 -9.84
C PHE A 83 20.29 2.93 -11.30
N PHE A 84 21.27 2.11 -11.65
CA PHE A 84 21.48 1.65 -13.01
C PHE A 84 20.30 0.79 -13.50
N ILE A 85 19.90 -0.22 -12.73
CA ILE A 85 18.78 -1.11 -13.06
C ILE A 85 17.46 -0.34 -13.09
N LEU A 86 17.28 0.60 -12.15
CA LEU A 86 16.11 1.48 -12.16
C LEU A 86 16.04 2.35 -13.41
N ALA A 87 17.17 2.93 -13.84
CA ALA A 87 17.25 3.74 -15.06
C ALA A 87 16.92 2.92 -16.31
N LEU A 88 17.46 1.70 -16.44
CA LEU A 88 17.10 0.77 -17.53
C LEU A 88 15.59 0.48 -17.54
N THR A 89 15.01 0.22 -16.36
CA THR A 89 13.58 -0.06 -16.21
C THR A 89 12.72 1.15 -16.62
N LYS A 90 13.12 2.36 -16.23
CA LYS A 90 12.42 3.62 -16.58
C LYS A 90 12.53 3.94 -18.07
N LEU A 91 13.62 3.54 -18.72
CA LEU A 91 13.82 3.63 -20.17
C LEU A 91 13.19 2.46 -20.95
N ARG A 92 12.45 1.58 -20.28
CA ARG A 92 11.76 0.41 -20.85
C ARG A 92 12.70 -0.64 -21.44
N MET A 93 13.97 -0.62 -21.05
CA MET A 93 14.97 -1.63 -21.43
C MET A 93 14.89 -2.83 -20.48
N TYR A 94 13.73 -3.50 -20.45
CA TYR A 94 13.41 -4.51 -19.43
C TYR A 94 14.31 -5.75 -19.48
N GLY A 95 14.73 -6.18 -20.68
CA GLY A 95 15.65 -7.30 -20.85
C GLY A 95 17.00 -7.00 -20.20
N ALA A 96 17.62 -5.87 -20.58
CA ALA A 96 18.89 -5.43 -19.99
C ALA A 96 18.80 -5.23 -18.46
N ALA A 97 17.67 -4.71 -17.96
CA ALA A 97 17.45 -4.56 -16.52
C ALA A 97 17.39 -5.92 -15.81
N ALA A 98 16.71 -6.90 -16.40
CA ALA A 98 16.63 -8.26 -15.86
C ALA A 98 17.98 -8.97 -15.90
N ASP A 99 18.73 -8.84 -16.99
CA ASP A 99 20.07 -9.43 -17.12
C ASP A 99 21.02 -8.86 -16.06
N GLU A 100 21.00 -7.54 -15.86
CA GLU A 100 21.82 -6.90 -14.83
C GLU A 100 21.43 -7.35 -13.42
N LEU A 101 20.14 -7.50 -13.15
CA LEU A 101 19.66 -7.97 -11.86
C LEU A 101 20.02 -9.44 -11.62
N SER A 102 19.96 -10.28 -12.65
CA SER A 102 20.39 -11.68 -12.60
C SER A 102 21.88 -11.82 -12.29
N ARG A 103 22.72 -10.87 -12.69
CA ARG A 103 24.16 -10.86 -12.36
C ARG A 103 24.43 -10.61 -10.88
N LEU A 104 23.57 -9.87 -10.18
CA LEU A 104 23.67 -9.70 -8.72
C LEU A 104 23.36 -10.99 -7.95
N GLY A 105 22.80 -12.01 -8.61
CA GLY A 105 22.49 -13.28 -7.98
C GLY A 105 21.33 -13.19 -6.98
N SER A 106 21.42 -13.99 -5.91
CA SER A 106 20.41 -14.01 -4.87
C SER A 106 20.60 -12.83 -3.92
N LEU A 107 19.62 -11.93 -3.84
CA LEU A 107 19.63 -10.79 -2.90
C LEU A 107 19.52 -11.21 -1.43
N ASP A 108 19.30 -12.49 -1.15
CA ASP A 108 19.29 -13.09 0.18
C ASP A 108 20.60 -13.84 0.48
N ALA A 109 21.61 -13.73 -0.40
CA ALA A 109 22.93 -14.29 -0.15
C ALA A 109 23.61 -13.61 1.05
N PRO A 110 24.37 -14.35 1.88
CA PRO A 110 24.99 -13.84 3.10
C PRO A 110 26.00 -12.70 2.83
N GLU A 111 26.56 -12.64 1.62
CA GLU A 111 27.46 -11.56 1.16
C GLU A 111 26.83 -10.17 1.19
N PHE A 112 25.50 -10.07 1.15
CA PHE A 112 24.78 -8.81 1.24
C PHE A 112 24.32 -8.46 2.66
N PHE A 113 24.70 -9.26 3.65
CA PHE A 113 24.42 -8.99 5.05
C PHE A 113 25.69 -8.51 5.75
N GLN A 114 25.51 -7.56 6.66
CA GLN A 114 26.57 -7.08 7.53
C GLN A 114 26.23 -7.40 8.97
N GLU A 115 27.20 -7.97 9.67
CA GLU A 115 27.10 -8.17 11.10
C GLU A 115 27.19 -6.82 11.80
N THR A 116 26.18 -6.55 12.62
CA THR A 116 26.14 -5.40 13.52
C THR A 116 26.03 -5.91 14.96
N PRO A 117 26.32 -5.09 15.97
CA PRO A 117 26.13 -5.46 17.38
C PRO A 117 24.70 -5.90 17.73
N HIS A 118 23.73 -5.65 16.86
CA HIS A 118 22.31 -5.96 17.03
C HIS A 118 21.82 -7.08 16.10
N GLY A 119 22.73 -7.76 15.38
CA GLY A 119 22.44 -8.85 14.46
C GLY A 119 22.83 -8.56 13.01
N LEU A 120 22.41 -9.44 12.11
CA LEU A 120 22.66 -9.32 10.68
C LEU A 120 21.69 -8.32 10.03
N VAL A 121 22.23 -7.33 9.33
CA VAL A 121 21.45 -6.31 8.62
C VAL A 121 21.69 -6.42 7.11
N SER A 122 20.60 -6.49 6.34
CA SER A 122 20.67 -6.52 4.87
C SER A 122 21.13 -5.16 4.34
N ARG A 123 22.23 -5.15 3.57
CA ARG A 123 22.74 -3.98 2.84
C ARG A 123 22.03 -3.75 1.51
N VAL A 124 21.19 -4.69 1.06
CA VAL A 124 20.45 -4.59 -0.21
C VAL A 124 19.44 -3.44 -0.19
N PRO A 125 19.53 -2.45 -1.11
CA PRO A 125 18.50 -1.45 -1.30
C PRO A 125 17.13 -2.07 -1.62
N PHE A 126 16.07 -1.60 -0.98
CA PHE A 126 14.73 -2.16 -1.14
C PHE A 126 14.24 -2.13 -2.59
N VAL A 127 14.63 -1.11 -3.38
CA VAL A 127 14.31 -1.02 -4.80
C VAL A 127 14.78 -2.24 -5.61
N LEU A 128 15.90 -2.86 -5.26
CA LEU A 128 16.39 -4.06 -5.97
C LEU A 128 15.46 -5.24 -5.73
N ARG A 129 15.00 -5.42 -4.48
CA ARG A 129 14.01 -6.46 -4.12
C ARG A 129 12.68 -6.21 -4.83
N TRP A 130 12.24 -4.95 -4.91
CA TRP A 130 11.03 -4.57 -5.65
C TRP A 130 11.17 -4.79 -7.16
N LEU A 131 12.29 -4.39 -7.78
CA LEU A 131 12.57 -4.61 -9.20
C LEU A 131 12.66 -6.10 -9.54
N GLN A 132 13.20 -6.92 -8.65
CA GLN A 132 13.23 -8.38 -8.79
C GLN A 132 11.84 -8.98 -8.88
N ALA A 133 10.87 -8.42 -8.15
CA ALA A 133 9.48 -8.84 -8.22
C ALA A 133 8.74 -8.28 -9.45
N GLU A 134 9.00 -7.03 -9.83
CA GLU A 134 8.24 -6.30 -10.85
C GLU A 134 8.67 -6.60 -12.30
N LEU A 135 9.96 -6.83 -12.55
CA LEU A 135 10.51 -7.01 -13.90
C LEU A 135 9.93 -8.19 -14.69
N PRO A 136 9.71 -9.40 -14.11
CA PRO A 136 9.13 -10.52 -14.86
C PRO A 136 7.79 -10.18 -15.54
N GLY A 137 6.94 -9.40 -14.88
CA GLY A 137 5.66 -8.94 -15.42
C GLY A 137 5.82 -7.97 -16.58
N ARG A 138 6.91 -7.19 -16.63
CA ARG A 138 7.28 -6.35 -17.77
C ARG A 138 7.79 -7.17 -18.96
N LEU A 139 8.26 -8.39 -18.71
CA LEU A 139 8.68 -9.38 -19.69
C LEU A 139 7.57 -10.41 -20.03
N GLY A 140 6.34 -10.17 -19.60
CA GLY A 140 5.19 -11.03 -19.93
C GLY A 140 5.02 -12.25 -19.02
N LYS A 141 5.63 -12.27 -17.83
CA LYS A 141 5.48 -13.34 -16.83
C LYS A 141 4.69 -12.84 -15.60
N PRO A 142 3.37 -12.66 -15.70
CA PRO A 142 2.57 -12.04 -14.63
C PRO A 142 2.42 -12.91 -13.38
N THR A 143 2.32 -14.24 -13.54
CA THR A 143 2.21 -15.19 -12.42
C THR A 143 3.44 -15.15 -11.53
N GLU A 144 4.63 -15.24 -12.15
CA GLU A 144 5.91 -15.11 -11.46
C GLU A 144 6.05 -13.77 -10.72
N THR A 145 5.57 -12.67 -11.31
CA THR A 145 5.57 -11.37 -10.65
C THR A 145 4.63 -11.32 -9.44
N LEU A 146 3.41 -11.87 -9.55
CA LEU A 146 2.50 -11.92 -8.40
C LEU A 146 3.12 -12.73 -7.24
N ASP A 147 3.69 -13.90 -7.53
CA ASP A 147 4.33 -14.74 -6.51
C ASP A 147 5.48 -14.00 -5.80
N ARG A 148 6.33 -13.31 -6.56
CA ARG A 148 7.45 -12.53 -6.00
C ARG A 148 6.96 -11.32 -5.22
N LEU A 149 5.91 -10.63 -5.67
CA LEU A 149 5.33 -9.48 -4.97
C LEU A 149 4.63 -9.89 -3.67
N TYR A 150 3.93 -11.04 -3.64
CA TYR A 150 3.34 -11.56 -2.40
C TYR A 150 4.42 -11.99 -1.38
N ARG A 151 5.50 -12.63 -1.84
CA ARG A 151 6.66 -12.91 -0.97
C ARG A 151 7.28 -11.63 -0.40
N LEU A 152 7.42 -10.60 -1.23
CA LEU A 152 7.93 -9.29 -0.79
C LEU A 152 6.96 -8.59 0.19
N LEU A 153 5.66 -8.77 0.03
CA LEU A 153 4.65 -8.25 0.96
C LEU A 153 4.76 -8.94 2.33
N ALA A 154 4.90 -10.26 2.36
CA ALA A 154 5.11 -11.02 3.60
C ALA A 154 6.40 -10.57 4.31
N PHE A 155 7.47 -10.34 3.56
CA PHE A 155 8.71 -9.76 4.07
C PHE A 155 8.49 -8.38 4.72
N CYS A 156 7.74 -7.48 4.07
CA CYS A 156 7.40 -6.19 4.68
C CYS A 156 6.54 -6.34 5.96
N GLN A 157 5.61 -7.31 5.98
CA GLN A 157 4.76 -7.57 7.15
C GLN A 157 5.56 -8.09 8.33
N GLN A 158 6.51 -9.00 8.12
CA GLN A 158 7.39 -9.50 9.18
C GLN A 158 8.15 -8.35 9.86
N HIS A 159 8.72 -7.44 9.07
CA HIS A 159 9.41 -6.25 9.60
C HIS A 159 8.50 -5.27 10.35
N LEU A 160 7.18 -5.34 10.16
CA LEU A 160 6.17 -4.55 10.87
C LEU A 160 5.54 -5.28 12.07
N GLN A 161 5.59 -6.62 12.11
CA GLN A 161 4.98 -7.45 13.16
C GLN A 161 5.90 -7.73 14.36
N GLU A 162 7.23 -7.61 14.20
CA GLU A 162 8.24 -7.79 15.28
C GLU A 162 8.24 -6.61 16.28
N ASP A 163 7.14 -6.48 17.03
CA ASP A 163 6.83 -5.43 18.01
C ASP A 163 6.59 -6.01 19.43
N SER A 164 7.41 -6.97 19.89
CA SER A 164 7.48 -7.32 21.32
C SER A 164 8.41 -6.37 22.07
N MET A 165 7.80 -5.30 22.58
CA MET A 165 8.34 -4.07 23.20
C MET A 165 9.45 -4.17 24.26
N LEU A 166 9.68 -5.31 24.92
CA LEU A 166 10.50 -5.39 26.15
C LEU A 166 11.98 -5.78 25.96
N GLN A 167 12.33 -6.53 24.91
CA GLN A 167 13.74 -6.92 24.66
C GLN A 167 14.57 -5.81 24.00
N ARG A 168 13.95 -4.88 23.25
CA ARG A 168 14.62 -3.71 22.66
C ARG A 168 14.86 -2.56 23.66
N MET A 169 14.15 -2.54 24.79
CA MET A 169 14.38 -1.53 25.84
C MET A 169 15.75 -1.65 26.51
N GLN A 170 16.32 -2.86 26.59
CA GLN A 170 17.62 -3.09 27.23
C GLN A 170 18.81 -2.64 26.39
N SER A 171 18.64 -2.43 25.08
CA SER A 171 19.66 -1.84 24.20
C SER A 171 19.53 -0.31 24.06
N MET A 172 18.55 0.33 24.72
CA MET A 172 18.24 1.77 24.59
C MET A 172 18.87 2.70 25.65
N HIS A 173 19.79 2.24 26.51
CA HIS A 173 20.37 3.13 27.54
C HIS A 173 21.51 4.05 27.04
N ILE A 174 22.00 3.91 25.80
CA ILE A 174 23.05 4.77 25.23
C ILE A 174 22.46 6.04 24.56
N VAL A 175 21.16 6.08 24.27
CA VAL A 175 20.52 7.22 23.58
C VAL A 175 20.28 8.43 24.50
N ARG A 176 20.61 8.32 25.79
CA ARG A 176 20.47 9.42 26.77
C ARG A 176 21.44 10.60 26.52
N GLN A 177 22.39 10.50 25.59
CA GLN A 177 23.41 11.55 25.35
C GLN A 177 23.29 12.36 24.05
N LEU A 178 22.41 12.03 23.09
CA LEU A 178 22.33 12.76 21.80
C LEU A 178 21.08 13.66 21.63
N THR A 179 20.26 13.80 22.66
CA THR A 179 19.14 14.78 22.74
C THR A 179 19.62 16.24 22.91
N SER A 180 20.73 16.65 22.30
CA SER A 180 21.33 17.97 22.52
C SER A 180 21.46 18.85 21.27
N LEU A 181 21.09 18.43 20.05
CA LEU A 181 21.35 19.25 18.86
C LEU A 181 20.22 19.34 17.80
N ALA A 182 18.97 18.97 18.11
CA ALA A 182 17.84 19.21 17.20
C ALA A 182 17.02 20.44 17.63
N GLY A 183 17.26 21.59 16.97
CA GLY A 183 16.29 22.69 16.85
C GLY A 183 15.19 22.37 15.82
N PRO A 184 14.08 23.15 15.79
CA PRO A 184 12.77 22.61 15.46
C PRO A 184 12.33 22.85 14.01
N SER A 185 11.82 21.80 13.35
CA SER A 185 10.58 21.82 12.55
C SER A 185 10.41 20.50 11.79
N LEU A 186 9.76 19.51 12.41
CA LEU A 186 9.08 18.46 11.65
C LEU A 186 7.72 19.00 11.19
N PRO A 187 7.34 18.82 9.90
CA PRO A 187 5.98 19.10 9.46
C PRO A 187 4.98 18.08 10.04
N SER A 188 3.78 18.58 10.33
CA SER A 188 2.65 17.88 10.95
C SER A 188 2.18 16.63 10.18
N PRO A 189 1.64 15.60 10.88
CA PRO A 189 1.13 14.34 10.32
C PRO A 189 0.02 14.47 9.26
N ALA A 190 -0.53 15.66 9.02
CA ALA A 190 -1.50 15.92 7.95
C ALA A 190 -0.94 15.79 6.53
N SER A 191 0.39 15.87 6.33
CA SER A 191 1.02 15.73 5.00
C SER A 191 1.17 14.26 4.53
N ALA A 192 0.88 13.29 5.40
CA ALA A 192 1.05 11.86 5.11
C ALA A 192 0.07 11.31 4.04
N TYR A 193 -0.99 12.06 3.70
CA TYR A 193 -2.03 11.63 2.76
C TYR A 193 -1.92 12.25 1.36
N ASN A 194 -0.91 13.07 1.09
CA ASN A 194 -0.71 13.59 -0.26
C ASN A 194 -0.03 12.53 -1.14
N LEU A 195 -0.85 11.83 -1.92
CA LEU A 195 -0.46 10.97 -3.03
C LEU A 195 0.11 11.82 -4.19
N HIS A 196 1.09 12.68 -3.91
CA HIS A 196 1.81 13.43 -4.92
C HIS A 196 3.01 12.64 -5.43
N GLY A 197 2.88 12.19 -6.67
CA GLY A 197 4.00 12.14 -7.61
C GLY A 197 4.95 10.95 -7.47
N VAL A 198 5.19 10.33 -8.62
CA VAL A 198 6.16 9.26 -8.89
C VAL A 198 7.59 9.57 -8.35
N SER A 199 7.88 10.83 -8.02
CA SER A 199 9.15 11.31 -7.44
C SER A 199 9.38 10.88 -5.98
N SER A 200 8.33 10.69 -5.17
CA SER A 200 8.45 10.22 -3.78
C SER A 200 8.82 8.72 -3.70
N MET A 201 8.38 7.92 -4.67
CA MET A 201 8.66 6.48 -4.72
C MET A 201 10.14 6.19 -4.97
N THR A 202 10.84 7.05 -5.72
CA THR A 202 12.29 6.93 -5.95
C THR A 202 13.08 7.10 -4.65
N ASP A 203 12.75 8.08 -3.82
CA ASP A 203 13.48 8.35 -2.58
C ASP A 203 13.28 7.23 -1.54
N VAL A 204 12.06 6.71 -1.41
CA VAL A 204 11.73 5.58 -0.51
C VAL A 204 12.39 4.28 -0.97
N ALA A 205 12.49 4.06 -2.29
CA ALA A 205 13.09 2.86 -2.85
C ALA A 205 14.64 2.88 -2.80
N MET A 206 15.23 4.07 -2.95
CA MET A 206 16.68 4.30 -2.92
C MET A 206 17.26 4.45 -1.50
N GLN A 207 16.42 4.53 -0.46
CA GLN A 207 16.86 4.42 0.93
C GLN A 207 17.30 2.97 1.22
N GLY A 208 18.58 2.69 0.96
CA GLY A 208 19.30 1.55 1.54
C GLY A 208 19.48 1.75 3.05
N LEU A 209 19.65 0.64 3.77
CA LEU A 209 20.07 0.60 5.18
C LEU A 209 21.57 0.97 5.28
N HIS A 210 21.97 2.13 4.78
CA HIS A 210 23.34 2.62 4.90
C HIS A 210 23.41 3.65 6.03
N SER A 211 24.32 3.43 6.98
CA SER A 211 24.77 4.30 8.09
C SER A 211 23.69 4.90 9.01
N ASP A 212 22.72 5.61 8.46
CA ASP A 212 21.79 6.49 9.18
C ASP A 212 20.57 5.75 9.75
N ALA A 213 20.44 4.46 9.45
CA ALA A 213 19.42 3.60 10.06
C ALA A 213 19.69 3.36 11.56
N MET A 214 20.96 3.50 12.00
CA MET A 214 21.36 3.32 13.39
C MET A 214 20.84 4.45 14.30
N ASP A 215 20.49 5.62 13.73
CA ASP A 215 19.89 6.77 14.43
C ASP A 215 18.37 6.92 14.22
N MET A 216 17.75 6.00 13.47
CA MET A 216 16.35 6.10 13.10
C MET A 216 15.44 5.63 14.24
N GLY A 217 14.76 6.57 14.90
CA GLY A 217 13.77 6.26 15.93
C GLY A 217 12.65 5.33 15.42
N MET A 218 12.07 4.53 16.32
CA MET A 218 11.02 3.53 16.01
C MET A 218 9.88 4.07 15.11
N ALA A 219 9.50 5.34 15.26
CA ALA A 219 8.48 5.98 14.43
C ALA A 219 8.91 6.12 12.96
N ALA A 220 10.17 6.48 12.71
CA ALA A 220 10.72 6.61 11.36
C ALA A 220 10.95 5.23 10.72
N TYR A 221 11.36 4.21 11.49
CA TYR A 221 11.42 2.82 11.02
C TYR A 221 10.04 2.32 10.58
N ARG A 222 9.02 2.48 11.43
CA ARG A 222 7.63 2.11 11.08
C ARG A 222 7.15 2.86 9.84
N THR A 223 7.44 4.15 9.74
CA THR A 223 7.07 4.97 8.55
C THR A 223 7.74 4.44 7.28
N LEU A 224 9.03 4.14 7.34
CA LEU A 224 9.79 3.60 6.22
C LEU A 224 9.22 2.27 5.73
N TRP A 225 9.00 1.32 6.64
CA TRP A 225 8.47 0.00 6.29
C TRP A 225 7.02 0.03 5.85
N THR A 226 6.22 0.93 6.40
CA THR A 226 4.85 1.18 5.91
C THR A 226 4.87 1.69 4.47
N ARG A 227 5.76 2.64 4.13
CA ARG A 227 5.89 3.13 2.74
C ARG A 227 6.36 2.04 1.79
N ARG A 228 7.31 1.20 2.20
CA ARG A 228 7.77 0.04 1.42
C ARG A 228 6.63 -0.96 1.18
N GLN A 229 5.85 -1.28 2.20
CA GLN A 229 4.66 -2.12 2.08
C GLN A 229 3.65 -1.54 1.08
N GLN A 230 3.37 -0.23 1.18
CA GLN A 230 2.47 0.47 0.25
C GLN A 230 2.95 0.39 -1.20
N MET A 231 4.25 0.50 -1.46
CA MET A 231 4.82 0.34 -2.81
C MET A 231 4.54 -1.06 -3.39
N VAL A 232 4.70 -2.11 -2.58
CA VAL A 232 4.44 -3.49 -2.99
C VAL A 232 2.96 -3.72 -3.24
N VAL A 233 2.11 -3.26 -2.33
CA VAL A 233 0.63 -3.33 -2.47
C VAL A 233 0.18 -2.61 -3.74
N PHE A 234 0.68 -1.40 -4.00
CA PHE A 234 0.34 -0.67 -5.23
C PHE A 234 0.75 -1.43 -6.49
N SER A 235 1.89 -2.11 -6.46
CA SER A 235 2.36 -2.94 -7.58
C SER A 235 1.43 -4.14 -7.80
N LEU A 236 1.07 -4.86 -6.73
CA LEU A 236 0.08 -5.94 -6.77
C LEU A 236 -1.25 -5.48 -7.37
N LEU A 237 -1.78 -4.34 -6.91
CA LEU A 237 -3.03 -3.79 -7.42
C LEU A 237 -2.96 -3.44 -8.91
N ASN A 238 -1.85 -2.90 -9.38
CA ASN A 238 -1.66 -2.61 -10.80
C ASN A 238 -1.64 -3.87 -11.67
N HIS A 239 -1.02 -4.95 -11.19
CA HIS A 239 -1.03 -6.23 -11.92
C HIS A 239 -2.42 -6.85 -11.95
N HIS A 240 -3.14 -6.85 -10.82
CA HIS A 240 -4.54 -7.29 -10.77
C HIS A 240 -5.45 -6.46 -11.68
N LEU A 241 -5.28 -5.13 -11.71
CA LEU A 241 -6.03 -4.25 -12.60
C LEU A 241 -5.76 -4.56 -14.08
N ARG A 242 -4.50 -4.81 -14.46
CA ARG A 242 -4.13 -5.22 -15.83
C ARG A 242 -4.69 -6.60 -16.19
N ALA A 243 -4.72 -7.52 -15.23
CA ALA A 243 -5.34 -8.83 -15.35
C ALA A 243 -6.88 -8.77 -15.33
N LYS A 244 -7.47 -7.58 -15.17
CA LYS A 244 -8.91 -7.35 -15.04
C LYS A 244 -9.53 -8.05 -13.83
N ASP A 245 -8.74 -8.32 -12.79
CA ASP A 245 -9.25 -8.76 -11.49
C ASP A 245 -9.71 -7.56 -10.65
N TYR A 246 -10.83 -6.98 -11.09
CA TYR A 246 -11.39 -5.76 -10.51
C TYR A 246 -11.75 -5.89 -9.03
N PHE A 247 -12.00 -7.11 -8.54
CA PHE A 247 -12.45 -7.34 -7.16
C PHE A 247 -11.34 -7.09 -6.14
N VAL A 248 -10.09 -7.47 -6.47
CA VAL A 248 -8.95 -7.16 -5.60
C VAL A 248 -8.79 -5.64 -5.48
N THR A 249 -8.91 -4.91 -6.58
CA THR A 249 -8.84 -3.44 -6.59
C THR A 249 -9.98 -2.79 -5.83
N MET A 250 -11.22 -3.26 -6.00
CA MET A 250 -12.37 -2.73 -5.25
C MET A 250 -12.23 -2.96 -3.74
N ARG A 251 -11.79 -4.15 -3.31
CA ARG A 251 -11.51 -4.41 -1.89
C ARG A 251 -10.43 -3.48 -1.33
N ALA A 252 -9.35 -3.25 -2.08
CA ALA A 252 -8.28 -2.35 -1.67
C ALA A 252 -8.71 -0.88 -1.59
N LYS A 253 -9.59 -0.45 -2.49
CA LYS A 253 -10.24 0.87 -2.42
C LYS A 253 -11.07 1.00 -1.15
N GLY A 254 -11.89 0.00 -0.83
CA GLY A 254 -12.66 -0.04 0.42
C GLY A 254 -11.77 0.06 1.67
N LEU A 255 -10.65 -0.66 1.70
CA LEU A 255 -9.67 -0.57 2.81
C LEU A 255 -8.99 0.81 2.91
N THR A 256 -8.74 1.47 1.79
CA THR A 256 -8.17 2.82 1.77
C THR A 256 -9.15 3.84 2.35
N LEU A 257 -10.43 3.76 1.96
CA LEU A 257 -11.50 4.60 2.52
C LEU A 257 -11.67 4.35 4.01
N PHE A 258 -11.62 3.08 4.43
CA PHE A 258 -11.64 2.71 5.85
C PHE A 258 -10.48 3.35 6.63
N ALA A 259 -9.26 3.31 6.10
CA ALA A 259 -8.09 3.94 6.72
C ALA A 259 -8.21 5.47 6.79
N GLN A 260 -8.93 6.09 5.85
CA GLN A 260 -9.27 7.52 5.85
C GLN A 260 -10.47 7.85 6.74
N THR A 261 -10.98 6.89 7.52
CA THR A 261 -12.19 7.01 8.35
C THR A 261 -13.49 7.29 7.58
N ASP A 262 -13.46 7.20 6.25
CA ASP A 262 -14.67 7.22 5.42
C ASP A 262 -15.32 5.84 5.41
N TYR A 263 -15.92 5.48 6.54
CA TYR A 263 -16.59 4.19 6.71
C TYR A 263 -17.79 4.04 5.76
N ALA A 264 -18.50 5.13 5.46
CA ALA A 264 -19.63 5.09 4.53
C ALA A 264 -19.17 4.80 3.08
N GLY A 265 -18.06 5.41 2.65
CA GLY A 265 -17.39 5.07 1.40
C GLY A 265 -16.93 3.62 1.36
N ALA A 266 -16.23 3.17 2.42
CA ALA A 266 -15.73 1.80 2.52
C ALA A 266 -16.84 0.74 2.43
N LEU A 267 -17.95 0.94 3.15
CA LEU A 267 -19.10 0.04 3.10
C LEU A 267 -19.70 -0.07 1.70
N ARG A 268 -19.84 1.06 0.97
CA ARG A 268 -20.35 1.05 -0.40
C ARG A 268 -19.49 0.21 -1.35
N GLU A 269 -18.16 0.28 -1.19
CA GLU A 269 -17.22 -0.51 -1.99
C GLU A 269 -17.30 -2.00 -1.65
N PHE A 270 -17.34 -2.37 -0.36
CA PHE A 270 -17.49 -3.78 0.02
C PHE A 270 -18.85 -4.35 -0.41
N ASP A 271 -19.93 -3.57 -0.30
CA ASP A 271 -21.24 -3.98 -0.82
C ASP A 271 -21.24 -4.12 -2.35
N ALA A 272 -20.49 -3.29 -3.07
CA ALA A 272 -20.34 -3.44 -4.52
C ALA A 272 -19.65 -4.77 -4.88
N VAL A 273 -18.63 -5.17 -4.13
CA VAL A 273 -17.97 -6.47 -4.31
C VAL A 273 -18.97 -7.61 -4.04
N LEU A 274 -19.68 -7.57 -2.91
CA LEU A 274 -20.59 -8.64 -2.50
C LEU A 274 -21.84 -8.76 -3.38
N ARG A 275 -22.30 -7.66 -4.01
CA ARG A 275 -23.38 -7.71 -5.02
C ARG A 275 -23.01 -8.56 -6.23
N VAL A 276 -21.74 -8.55 -6.63
CA VAL A 276 -21.27 -9.26 -7.82
C VAL A 276 -20.71 -10.64 -7.44
N ARG A 277 -19.99 -10.76 -6.31
CA ARG A 277 -19.47 -12.01 -5.77
C ARG A 277 -19.92 -12.19 -4.31
N PRO A 278 -21.12 -12.77 -4.09
CA PRO A 278 -21.63 -13.00 -2.74
C PRO A 278 -20.75 -13.91 -1.87
N ALA A 279 -19.94 -14.77 -2.48
CA ALA A 279 -19.01 -15.69 -1.83
C ALA A 279 -17.64 -15.07 -1.44
N ASP A 280 -17.43 -13.76 -1.67
CA ASP A 280 -16.16 -13.10 -1.32
C ASP A 280 -16.03 -12.91 0.20
N SER A 281 -15.49 -13.94 0.86
CA SER A 281 -15.29 -13.97 2.32
C SER A 281 -14.49 -12.77 2.86
N VAL A 282 -13.51 -12.27 2.09
CA VAL A 282 -12.69 -11.12 2.48
C VAL A 282 -13.52 -9.85 2.48
N ALA A 283 -14.35 -9.62 1.46
CA ALA A 283 -15.23 -8.46 1.42
C ALA A 283 -16.30 -8.52 2.52
N ALA A 284 -16.89 -9.69 2.78
CA ALA A 284 -17.84 -9.90 3.86
C ALA A 284 -17.24 -9.58 5.24
N ASN A 285 -16.02 -10.05 5.49
CA ASN A 285 -15.29 -9.77 6.71
C ASN A 285 -14.97 -8.29 6.88
N ASN A 286 -14.39 -7.67 5.85
CA ASN A 286 -13.98 -6.26 5.90
C ASN A 286 -15.20 -5.33 6.03
N LYS A 287 -16.34 -5.68 5.44
CA LYS A 287 -17.61 -4.98 5.66
C LYS A 287 -18.02 -5.00 7.14
N ALA A 288 -18.00 -6.17 7.78
CA ALA A 288 -18.40 -6.30 9.17
C ALA A 288 -17.46 -5.56 10.13
N VAL A 289 -16.15 -5.65 9.89
CA VAL A 289 -15.16 -4.84 10.62
C VAL A 289 -15.42 -3.35 10.41
N CYS A 290 -15.70 -2.93 9.18
CA CYS A 290 -16.07 -1.54 8.90
C CYS A 290 -17.33 -1.08 9.64
N GLN A 291 -18.35 -1.94 9.77
CA GLN A 291 -19.55 -1.65 10.56
C GLN A 291 -19.23 -1.48 12.04
N MET A 292 -18.35 -2.33 12.59
CA MET A 292 -17.90 -2.21 13.98
C MET A 292 -17.21 -0.86 14.24
N TYR A 293 -16.27 -0.44 13.38
CA TYR A 293 -15.58 0.86 13.52
C TYR A 293 -16.49 2.06 13.23
N ALA A 294 -17.57 1.87 12.46
CA ALA A 294 -18.64 2.86 12.28
C ALA A 294 -19.63 2.89 13.47
N CYS A 295 -19.25 2.35 14.63
CA CYS A 295 -20.07 2.24 15.83
C CYS A 295 -21.37 1.41 15.65
N ASN A 296 -21.43 0.55 14.64
CA ASN A 296 -22.54 -0.37 14.40
C ASN A 296 -22.12 -1.83 14.67
N LEU A 297 -21.79 -2.12 15.93
CA LEU A 297 -21.35 -3.46 16.37
C LEU A 297 -22.39 -4.55 16.06
N LEU A 298 -23.68 -4.28 16.34
CA LEU A 298 -24.76 -5.23 16.09
C LEU A 298 -24.90 -5.54 14.59
N GLY A 299 -24.78 -4.53 13.73
CA GLY A 299 -24.78 -4.73 12.28
C GLY A 299 -23.61 -5.58 11.80
N GLY A 300 -22.41 -5.38 12.37
CA GLY A 300 -21.23 -6.21 12.10
C GLY A 300 -21.44 -7.68 12.44
N ILE A 301 -21.97 -7.95 13.64
CA ILE A 301 -22.30 -9.30 14.11
C ILE A 301 -23.34 -9.96 13.18
N GLN A 302 -24.44 -9.27 12.90
CA GLN A 302 -25.51 -9.77 12.04
C GLN A 302 -25.00 -10.04 10.62
N SER A 303 -24.12 -9.18 10.10
CA SER A 303 -23.52 -9.35 8.78
C SER A 303 -22.67 -10.63 8.71
N LEU A 304 -21.79 -10.87 9.68
CA LEU A 304 -20.95 -12.08 9.70
C LEU A 304 -21.77 -13.36 9.94
N GLU A 305 -22.71 -13.34 10.89
CA GLU A 305 -23.59 -14.49 11.13
C GLU A 305 -24.43 -14.83 9.90
N GLY A 306 -25.00 -13.81 9.24
CA GLY A 306 -25.75 -13.99 8.00
C GLY A 306 -24.88 -14.54 6.88
N SER A 307 -23.62 -14.08 6.79
CA SER A 307 -22.64 -14.58 5.81
C SER A 307 -22.33 -16.06 6.03
N LEU A 308 -22.08 -16.46 7.28
CA LEU A 308 -21.78 -17.86 7.64
C LEU A 308 -23.00 -18.77 7.44
N LYS A 309 -24.21 -18.31 7.77
CA LYS A 309 -25.44 -19.09 7.59
C LYS A 309 -25.83 -19.25 6.12
N SER A 310 -25.59 -18.24 5.29
CA SER A 310 -25.97 -18.25 3.87
C SER A 310 -25.00 -19.03 2.99
N LEU A 311 -23.69 -18.90 3.23
CA LEU A 311 -22.64 -19.56 2.44
C LEU A 311 -21.59 -20.21 3.37
N PRO A 312 -21.96 -21.28 4.08
CA PRO A 312 -21.12 -21.86 5.13
C PRO A 312 -19.77 -22.34 4.62
N LEU A 313 -19.71 -23.02 3.47
CA LEU A 313 -18.44 -23.55 2.93
C LEU A 313 -17.48 -22.45 2.44
N GLU A 314 -18.03 -21.35 1.89
CA GLU A 314 -17.21 -20.26 1.32
C GLU A 314 -16.70 -19.28 2.38
N HIS A 315 -17.55 -19.00 3.37
CA HIS A 315 -17.31 -18.00 4.41
C HIS A 315 -16.73 -18.58 5.70
N LEU A 316 -16.64 -19.90 5.86
CA LEU A 316 -15.94 -20.50 6.97
C LEU A 316 -14.42 -20.28 6.81
N ARG A 317 -13.92 -19.18 7.38
CA ARG A 317 -12.49 -18.84 7.46
C ARG A 317 -12.16 -18.46 8.90
N GLU A 318 -10.97 -18.84 9.35
CA GLU A 318 -10.47 -18.54 10.69
C GLU A 318 -10.58 -17.04 11.03
N THR A 319 -10.21 -16.15 10.09
CA THR A 319 -10.27 -14.69 10.31
C THR A 319 -11.70 -14.18 10.55
N LEU A 320 -12.71 -14.75 9.88
CA LEU A 320 -14.11 -14.35 10.10
C LEU A 320 -14.59 -14.81 11.46
N LEU A 321 -14.25 -16.04 11.87
CA LEU A 321 -14.60 -16.59 13.17
C LEU A 321 -13.92 -15.83 14.32
N SER A 322 -12.65 -15.48 14.15
CA SER A 322 -11.89 -14.66 15.12
C SER A 322 -12.53 -13.28 15.27
N ASN A 323 -12.82 -12.59 14.16
CA ASN A 323 -13.44 -11.27 14.20
C ASN A 323 -14.83 -11.32 14.83
N LEU A 324 -15.65 -12.32 14.48
CA LEU A 324 -16.98 -12.50 15.09
C LEU A 324 -16.87 -12.78 16.59
N SER A 325 -15.91 -13.60 17.01
CA SER A 325 -15.65 -13.88 18.44
C SER A 325 -15.25 -12.61 19.20
N SER A 326 -14.35 -11.80 18.63
CA SER A 326 -13.98 -10.50 19.22
C SER A 326 -15.17 -9.54 19.29
N MET A 327 -16.05 -9.52 18.29
CA MET A 327 -17.28 -8.71 18.32
C MET A 327 -18.25 -9.16 19.42
N TYR A 328 -18.39 -10.47 19.66
CA TYR A 328 -19.17 -10.97 20.80
C TYR A 328 -18.58 -10.51 22.13
N GLU A 329 -17.26 -10.60 22.31
CA GLU A 329 -16.59 -10.13 23.53
C GLU A 329 -16.79 -8.62 23.73
N LEU A 330 -16.67 -7.82 22.66
CA LEU A 330 -16.91 -6.37 22.69
C LEU A 330 -18.34 -5.98 23.05
N SER A 331 -19.32 -6.82 22.74
CA SER A 331 -20.72 -6.56 23.10
C SER A 331 -20.97 -6.61 24.61
N SER A 332 -19.98 -7.01 25.42
CA SER A 332 -19.94 -6.96 26.91
C SER A 332 -21.11 -7.64 27.63
N SER A 333 -21.94 -8.39 26.92
CA SER A 333 -23.11 -9.05 27.49
C SER A 333 -22.73 -10.37 28.13
N ASN A 334 -23.47 -10.76 29.17
CA ASN A 334 -23.42 -12.12 29.75
C ASN A 334 -23.68 -13.24 28.72
N THR A 335 -24.11 -12.89 27.50
CA THR A 335 -24.33 -13.80 26.38
C THR A 335 -23.11 -14.02 25.49
N ALA A 336 -21.99 -13.29 25.66
CA ALA A 336 -20.80 -13.46 24.82
C ALA A 336 -20.26 -14.91 24.84
N SER A 337 -20.10 -15.49 26.03
CA SER A 337 -19.64 -16.88 26.21
C SER A 337 -20.65 -17.91 25.69
N GLU A 338 -21.93 -17.56 25.65
CA GLU A 338 -22.98 -18.40 25.07
C GLU A 338 -22.95 -18.33 23.54
N SER A 339 -22.79 -17.12 22.96
CA SER A 339 -22.65 -16.92 21.52
C SER A 339 -21.40 -17.61 20.97
N LYS A 340 -20.24 -17.50 21.65
CA LYS A 340 -19.01 -18.24 21.28
C LYS A 340 -19.22 -19.75 21.33
N ARG A 341 -19.86 -20.28 22.39
CA ARG A 341 -20.19 -21.72 22.48
C ARG A 341 -21.10 -22.19 21.36
N ARG A 342 -22.13 -21.41 21.02
CA ARG A 342 -23.04 -21.71 19.90
C ARG A 342 -22.32 -21.69 18.55
N LEU A 343 -21.46 -20.70 18.33
CA LEU A 343 -20.63 -20.60 17.13
C LEU A 343 -19.71 -21.82 17.01
N SER A 344 -18.97 -22.15 18.07
CA SER A 344 -18.10 -23.34 18.12
C SER A 344 -18.86 -24.63 17.82
N ALA A 345 -20.01 -24.85 18.49
CA ALA A 345 -20.85 -26.03 18.23
C ALA A 345 -21.42 -26.06 16.79
N TRP A 346 -21.67 -24.91 16.17
CA TRP A 346 -22.09 -24.84 14.77
C TRP A 346 -20.93 -25.19 13.83
N VAL A 347 -19.74 -24.63 14.05
CA VAL A 347 -18.55 -24.89 13.24
C VAL A 347 -18.18 -26.37 13.29
N SER A 348 -18.17 -27.02 14.47
CA SER A 348 -17.86 -28.45 14.58
C SER A 348 -18.81 -29.37 13.80
N ARG A 349 -19.99 -28.89 13.38
CA ARG A 349 -20.95 -29.66 12.58
C ARG A 349 -20.83 -29.45 11.08
N CYS A 350 -20.30 -28.30 10.65
CA CYS A 350 -20.25 -27.92 9.23
C CYS A 350 -18.84 -27.72 8.68
N ALA A 351 -17.82 -27.70 9.55
CA ALA A 351 -16.44 -27.56 9.14
C ALA A 351 -15.95 -28.82 8.39
N PRO A 352 -15.19 -28.64 7.30
CA PRO A 352 -14.41 -29.72 6.70
C PRO A 352 -13.41 -30.33 7.68
N ASP A 353 -13.02 -31.58 7.45
CA ASP A 353 -12.11 -32.34 8.32
C ASP A 353 -10.71 -31.69 8.45
N ASP A 354 -10.30 -30.89 7.46
CA ASP A 354 -9.01 -30.19 7.40
C ASP A 354 -9.07 -28.74 7.92
N PHE A 355 -10.20 -28.29 8.46
CA PHE A 355 -10.34 -26.94 8.98
C PHE A 355 -9.69 -26.79 10.36
N ASP A 356 -8.60 -26.02 10.42
CA ASP A 356 -7.88 -25.76 11.67
C ASP A 356 -8.64 -24.74 12.54
N PHE A 357 -9.15 -25.20 13.67
CA PHE A 357 -10.00 -24.43 14.58
C PHE A 357 -9.17 -23.92 15.77
N ASP A 358 -8.70 -22.67 15.70
CA ASP A 358 -7.84 -22.10 16.74
C ASP A 358 -8.50 -22.11 18.13
N SER A 359 -7.68 -22.45 19.13
CA SER A 359 -8.04 -22.60 20.54
C SER A 359 -8.65 -21.33 21.18
N LYS A 360 -8.42 -20.15 20.60
CA LYS A 360 -8.92 -18.85 21.09
C LYS A 360 -10.42 -18.64 20.90
N ILE A 361 -11.06 -19.44 20.04
CA ILE A 361 -12.50 -19.40 19.79
C ILE A 361 -13.27 -20.26 20.81
N ARG A 362 -12.59 -21.13 21.57
CA ARG A 362 -13.22 -21.94 22.64
C ARG A 362 -13.69 -21.12 23.83
#